data_AF-A0A1F6SZZ2-F1
#
_entry.id   AF-A0A1F6SZZ2-F1
#
_cell.length_a   1.000
_cell.length_b   1.000
_cell.length_c   1.000
_cell.angle_alpha   90.00
_cell.angle_beta   90.00
_cell.angle_gamma   90.00
#
_symmetry.space_group_name_H-M   'P 1'
#
loop_
_entity.id
_entity.type
_entity.pdbx_description
1 polymer ?
#
loop_
_entity_poly.entity_id
_entity_poly.type
_entity_poly.pdbx_seq_one_letter_code
_entity_poly.pdbx_strand_id
1 'polypeptide(L)'
;MLLVLALSLGGCVTQPKSEIVDMPSDVFMQFMARAAPKKLCNSAESPFRRCLRLSAEKCISEVNSAMPDCIRRVMAEMPPVLTSKEQGRFYGEKLGRCVGYKFLASSPDYLELVQNCKF
;
A
#
# COMPACT_ATOMS: atom_id res chain seq x y z
N MET A 1 -16.21 29.51 -52.08
CA MET A 1 -16.27 30.68 -51.17
C MET A 1 -16.94 30.20 -49.90
N LEU A 2 -16.34 30.10 -48.72
CA LEU A 2 -15.17 30.71 -48.12
C LEU A 2 -14.41 29.67 -47.26
N LEU A 3 -13.09 29.78 -47.25
CA LEU A 3 -12.16 29.16 -46.30
C LEU A 3 -12.48 29.58 -44.85
N VAL A 4 -12.39 28.63 -43.91
CA VAL A 4 -11.87 28.92 -42.56
C VAL A 4 -10.75 27.91 -42.27
N LEU A 5 -9.53 28.35 -42.57
CA LEU A 5 -8.28 27.74 -42.14
C LEU A 5 -8.00 28.25 -40.72
N ALA A 6 -8.16 27.38 -39.72
CA ALA A 6 -7.60 27.58 -38.39
C ALA A 6 -6.47 26.56 -38.17
N LEU A 7 -5.27 26.95 -38.58
CA LEU A 7 -4.01 26.34 -38.16
C LEU A 7 -3.74 26.76 -36.72
N SER A 8 -4.06 25.90 -35.75
CA SER A 8 -3.55 26.03 -34.38
C SER A 8 -2.38 25.07 -34.17
N LEU A 9 -1.21 25.66 -34.03
CA LEU A 9 0.01 25.09 -33.47
C LEU A 9 -0.25 24.51 -32.07
N GLY A 10 0.39 23.39 -31.75
CA GLY A 10 0.72 23.03 -30.37
C GLY A 10 -0.45 22.61 -29.48
N GLY A 11 -0.87 21.35 -29.60
CA GLY A 11 -1.74 20.72 -28.62
C GLY A 11 -1.65 19.21 -28.72
N CYS A 12 -0.61 18.61 -28.14
CA CYS A 12 -0.67 17.21 -27.80
C CYS A 12 -1.87 17.04 -26.86
N VAL A 13 -2.99 16.55 -27.38
CA VAL A 13 -4.07 16.05 -26.54
C VAL A 13 -3.50 14.84 -25.82
N THR A 14 -2.99 15.05 -24.61
CA THR A 14 -2.66 13.96 -23.69
C THR A 14 -3.98 13.33 -23.29
N GLN A 15 -4.35 12.24 -23.97
CA GLN A 15 -5.36 11.33 -23.45
C GLN A 15 -4.95 10.96 -22.02
N PRO A 16 -5.83 11.10 -21.01
CA PRO A 16 -5.56 10.53 -19.71
C PRO A 16 -5.47 9.01 -19.92
N LYS A 17 -4.25 8.47 -19.94
CA LYS A 17 -4.00 7.05 -19.86
C LYS A 17 -4.41 6.62 -18.45
N SER A 18 -5.71 6.42 -18.24
CA SER A 18 -6.18 5.53 -17.19
C SER A 18 -5.69 4.15 -17.59
N GLU A 19 -4.44 3.87 -17.20
CA GLU A 19 -3.82 2.58 -17.37
C GLU A 19 -4.73 1.59 -16.63
N ILE A 20 -5.49 0.81 -17.41
CA ILE A 20 -6.23 -0.34 -16.90
C ILE A 20 -5.13 -1.27 -16.38
N VAL A 21 -4.96 -1.26 -15.06
CA VAL A 21 -4.08 -2.21 -14.38
C VAL A 21 -5.00 -3.35 -13.99
N ASP A 22 -5.19 -4.29 -14.91
CA ASP A 22 -5.77 -5.59 -14.58
C ASP A 22 -4.66 -6.41 -13.92
N MET A 23 -4.66 -6.40 -12.59
CA MET A 23 -3.66 -7.10 -11.77
C MET A 23 -4.35 -8.19 -10.95
N PRO A 24 -4.01 -9.47 -11.19
CA PRO A 24 -4.46 -10.56 -10.33
C PRO A 24 -4.06 -10.31 -8.86
N SER A 25 -4.99 -10.59 -7.96
CA SER A 25 -4.82 -10.25 -6.54
C SER A 25 -3.71 -11.04 -5.85
N ASP A 26 -3.44 -12.27 -6.30
CA ASP A 26 -2.29 -13.06 -5.87
C ASP A 26 -0.97 -12.42 -6.29
N VAL A 27 -0.88 -11.91 -7.52
CA VAL A 27 0.30 -11.18 -8.03
C VAL A 27 0.51 -9.89 -7.23
N PHE A 28 -0.56 -9.14 -6.99
CA PHE A 28 -0.51 -7.95 -6.13
C PHE A 28 0.00 -8.29 -4.72
N MET A 29 -0.54 -9.35 -4.10
CA MET A 29 -0.14 -9.74 -2.74
C MET A 29 1.29 -10.27 -2.67
N GLN A 30 1.76 -10.98 -3.69
CA GLN A 30 3.17 -11.39 -3.80
C GLN A 30 4.10 -10.18 -3.91
N PHE A 31 3.72 -9.16 -4.68
CA PHE A 31 4.48 -7.91 -4.76
C PHE A 31 4.52 -7.21 -3.40
N MET A 32 3.38 -7.09 -2.74
CA MET A 32 3.28 -6.46 -1.41
C MET A 32 4.10 -7.21 -0.36
N ALA A 33 4.05 -8.55 -0.34
CA ALA A 33 4.83 -9.37 0.58
C ALA A 33 6.34 -9.10 0.47
N ARG A 34 6.84 -8.87 -0.74
CA ARG A 34 8.26 -8.59 -1.00
C ARG A 34 8.63 -7.13 -0.70
N ALA A 35 7.77 -6.19 -1.08
CA ALA A 35 8.07 -4.76 -1.02
C ALA A 35 7.81 -4.14 0.36
N ALA A 36 6.73 -4.58 1.03
CA ALA A 36 6.24 -3.96 2.26
C ALA A 36 7.27 -3.98 3.41
N PRO A 37 7.97 -5.08 3.73
CA PRO A 37 8.90 -5.09 4.88
C PRO A 37 9.96 -4.00 4.77
N LYS A 38 10.60 -3.88 3.60
CA LYS A 38 11.58 -2.83 3.36
C LYS A 38 10.92 -1.45 3.37
N LYS A 39 9.81 -1.26 2.65
CA LYS A 39 9.16 0.06 2.54
C LYS A 39 8.60 0.58 3.86
N LEU A 40 8.00 -0.27 4.68
CA LEU A 40 7.43 0.08 5.98
C LEU A 40 8.52 0.36 7.02
N CYS A 41 9.71 -0.22 6.88
CA CYS A 41 10.79 -0.10 7.87
C CYS A 41 12.00 0.74 7.42
N ASN A 42 12.03 1.23 6.17
CA ASN A 42 13.23 1.90 5.62
C ASN A 42 13.56 3.23 6.31
N SER A 43 12.55 3.92 6.84
CA SER A 43 12.71 5.24 7.47
C SER A 43 12.50 5.13 8.97
N ALA A 44 13.35 5.80 9.76
CA ALA A 44 13.11 6.00 11.19
C ALA A 44 11.80 6.77 11.44
N GLU A 45 11.40 7.59 10.47
CA GLU A 45 10.16 8.37 10.48
C GLU A 45 8.93 7.59 9.98
N SER A 46 9.09 6.32 9.58
CA SER A 46 7.93 5.52 9.20
C SER A 46 7.02 5.35 10.42
N PRO A 47 5.68 5.33 10.25
CA PRO A 47 4.77 5.09 11.36
C PRO A 47 5.15 3.83 12.15
N PHE A 48 5.58 2.78 11.46
CA PHE A 48 6.03 1.53 12.05
C PHE A 48 7.27 1.68 12.94
N ARG A 49 8.28 2.48 12.55
CA ARG A 49 9.50 2.64 13.37
C ARG A 49 9.39 3.75 14.40
N ARG A 50 8.73 4.86 14.07
CA ARG A 50 8.55 6.00 14.98
C ARG A 50 7.66 5.62 16.16
N CYS A 51 6.56 4.94 15.89
CA CYS A 51 5.63 4.53 16.94
C CYS A 51 6.19 3.45 17.84
N LEU A 52 6.82 2.45 17.23
CA LEU A 52 7.22 1.24 17.96
C LEU A 52 8.68 1.32 18.46
N ARG A 53 9.40 2.41 18.16
CA ARG A 53 10.80 2.65 18.52
C ARG A 53 11.72 1.48 18.19
N LEU A 54 11.48 0.83 17.05
CA LEU A 54 12.21 -0.38 16.64
C LEU A 54 13.44 -0.06 15.79
N SER A 55 14.45 -0.92 15.92
CA SER A 55 15.49 -1.03 14.90
C SER A 55 14.86 -1.43 13.55
N ALA A 56 15.55 -1.10 12.45
CA ALA A 56 15.09 -1.49 11.12
C ALA A 56 14.92 -3.01 10.99
N GLU A 57 15.87 -3.78 11.55
CA GLU A 57 15.86 -5.24 11.53
C GLU A 57 14.68 -5.83 12.31
N LYS A 58 14.42 -5.32 13.52
CA LYS A 58 13.29 -5.77 14.33
C LYS A 58 11.95 -5.44 13.66
N CYS A 59 11.84 -4.25 13.07
CA CYS A 59 10.66 -3.88 12.28
C CYS A 59 10.45 -4.86 11.11
N ILE A 60 11.49 -5.17 10.33
CA ILE A 60 11.39 -6.09 9.18
C ILE A 60 11.00 -7.49 9.63
N SER A 61 11.63 -8.01 10.69
CA SER A 61 11.37 -9.35 11.23
C SER A 61 9.91 -9.54 11.60
N GLU A 62 9.32 -8.55 12.26
CA GLU A 62 7.95 -8.60 12.74
C GLU A 62 6.93 -8.30 11.63
N VAL A 63 7.23 -7.41 10.68
CA VAL A 63 6.41 -7.27 9.48
C VAL A 63 6.35 -8.61 8.73
N ASN A 64 7.48 -9.30 8.59
CA ASN A 64 7.54 -10.63 7.97
C ASN A 64 6.75 -11.69 8.75
N SER A 65 6.73 -11.64 10.08
CA SER A 65 5.97 -12.60 10.91
C SER A 65 4.46 -12.39 10.78
N ALA A 66 4.00 -11.14 10.66
CA ALA A 66 2.58 -10.80 10.54
C ALA A 66 2.03 -10.96 9.11
N MET A 67 2.90 -10.87 8.09
CA MET A 67 2.50 -10.80 6.68
C MET A 67 1.63 -11.98 6.20
N PRO A 68 1.95 -13.27 6.48
CA PRO A 68 1.17 -14.39 5.96
C PRO A 68 -0.29 -14.39 6.46
N ASP A 69 -0.49 -14.07 7.74
CA ASP A 69 -1.82 -13.95 8.33
C ASP A 69 -2.61 -12.79 7.73
N CYS A 70 -1.96 -11.65 7.54
CA CYS A 70 -2.60 -10.46 7.00
C CYS A 70 -2.93 -10.60 5.51
N ILE A 71 -2.07 -11.23 4.72
CA ILE A 71 -2.38 -11.55 3.31
C ILE A 71 -3.62 -12.44 3.24
N ARG A 72 -3.69 -13.53 4.02
CA ARG A 72 -4.86 -14.43 4.01
C ARG A 72 -6.15 -13.69 4.33
N ARG A 73 -6.13 -12.82 5.34
CA ARG A 73 -7.31 -12.01 5.74
C ARG A 73 -7.73 -11.03 4.65
N VAL A 74 -6.78 -10.29 4.08
CA VAL A 74 -7.10 -9.30 3.05
C VAL A 74 -7.56 -9.98 1.75
N MET A 75 -6.93 -11.09 1.36
CA MET A 75 -7.32 -11.85 0.16
C MET A 75 -8.74 -12.43 0.26
N ALA A 76 -9.22 -12.76 1.46
CA ALA A 76 -10.58 -13.27 1.65
C ALA A 76 -11.67 -12.25 1.27
N GLU A 77 -11.34 -10.96 1.22
CA GLU A 77 -12.26 -9.86 0.92
C GLU A 77 -11.92 -9.14 -0.39
N MET A 78 -10.85 -9.55 -1.07
CA MET A 78 -10.33 -8.89 -2.26
C MET A 78 -10.95 -9.51 -3.52
N PRO A 79 -11.32 -8.73 -4.54
CA PRO A 79 -11.73 -9.28 -5.82
C PRO A 79 -10.59 -10.11 -6.43
N PRO A 80 -10.85 -11.04 -7.36
CA PRO A 80 -9.79 -11.84 -7.98
C PRO A 80 -8.81 -11.01 -8.82
N VAL A 81 -9.28 -9.89 -9.36
CA VAL A 81 -8.50 -8.94 -10.18
C VAL A 81 -8.75 -7.54 -9.66
N LEU A 82 -7.67 -6.80 -9.45
CA LEU A 82 -7.72 -5.35 -9.28
C LEU A 82 -7.76 -4.71 -10.66
N THR A 83 -8.64 -3.74 -10.87
CA THR A 83 -8.82 -3.07 -12.18
C THR A 83 -8.41 -1.60 -12.12
N SER A 84 -8.01 -1.09 -10.95
CA SER A 84 -7.68 0.31 -10.74
C SER A 84 -6.59 0.52 -9.69
N LYS A 85 -5.91 1.67 -9.80
CA LYS A 85 -4.88 2.09 -8.83
C LYS A 85 -5.50 2.35 -7.44
N GLU A 86 -6.73 2.84 -7.40
CA GLU A 86 -7.48 3.10 -6.17
C GLU A 86 -7.76 1.79 -5.41
N GLN A 87 -8.11 0.71 -6.12
CA GLN A 87 -8.26 -0.60 -5.49
C GLN A 87 -6.92 -1.10 -4.94
N GLY A 88 -5.83 -1.00 -5.72
CA GLY A 88 -4.49 -1.35 -5.25
C GLY A 88 -4.09 -0.56 -4.00
N ARG A 89 -4.37 0.74 -3.97
CA ARG A 89 -4.15 1.58 -2.79
C ARG A 89 -5.00 1.12 -1.61
N PHE A 90 -6.29 0.90 -1.81
CA PHE A 90 -7.21 0.47 -0.75
C PHE A 90 -6.76 -0.85 -0.09
N TYR A 91 -6.47 -1.87 -0.89
CA TYR A 91 -6.02 -3.17 -0.35
C TYR A 91 -4.60 -3.11 0.21
N GLY A 92 -3.72 -2.27 -0.34
CA GLY A 92 -2.40 -2.01 0.22
C GLY A 92 -2.47 -1.34 1.61
N GLU A 93 -3.33 -0.34 1.78
CA GLU A 93 -3.61 0.30 3.08
C GLU A 93 -4.24 -0.70 4.06
N LYS A 94 -5.18 -1.54 3.60
CA LYS A 94 -5.80 -2.57 4.44
C LYS A 94 -4.78 -3.60 4.94
N LEU A 95 -3.84 -4.01 4.08
CA LEU A 95 -2.73 -4.89 4.46
C LEU A 95 -1.81 -4.20 5.48
N GLY A 96 -1.42 -2.95 5.23
CA GLY A 96 -0.60 -2.15 6.14
C GLY A 96 -1.22 -2.02 7.54
N ARG A 97 -2.52 -1.70 7.62
CA ARG A 97 -3.27 -1.64 8.89
C ARG A 97 -3.28 -2.98 9.62
N CYS A 98 -3.53 -4.09 8.91
CA CYS A 98 -3.51 -5.42 9.53
C CYS A 98 -2.15 -5.71 10.18
N VAL A 99 -1.06 -5.45 9.46
CA VAL A 99 0.30 -5.63 9.97
C VAL A 99 0.55 -4.73 11.18
N GLY A 100 0.15 -3.46 11.10
CA GLY A 100 0.27 -2.51 12.22
C GLY A 100 -0.48 -2.98 13.48
N TYR A 101 -1.72 -3.42 13.35
CA TYR A 101 -2.51 -3.91 14.48
C TYR A 101 -1.99 -5.20 15.11
N LYS A 102 -1.51 -6.15 14.30
CA LYS A 102 -0.84 -7.36 14.80
C LYS A 102 0.36 -6.99 15.67
N PHE A 103 1.09 -5.95 15.27
CA PHE A 103 2.23 -5.42 16.00
C PHE A 103 1.85 -4.71 17.29
N LEU A 104 0.81 -3.88 17.23
CA LEU A 104 0.27 -3.22 18.42
C LEU A 104 -0.11 -4.27 19.46
N ALA A 105 -0.87 -5.30 19.06
CA ALA A 105 -1.39 -6.33 19.96
C ALA A 105 -0.31 -7.18 20.63
N SER A 106 0.92 -7.23 20.09
CA SER A 106 2.05 -7.92 20.71
C SER A 106 2.92 -7.02 21.60
N SER A 107 2.65 -5.72 21.64
CA SER A 107 3.41 -4.75 22.45
C SER A 107 2.85 -4.66 23.87
N PRO A 108 3.71 -4.61 24.91
CA PRO A 108 3.27 -4.31 26.28
C PRO A 108 2.62 -2.92 26.41
N ASP A 109 2.95 -2.00 25.49
CA ASP A 109 2.44 -0.62 25.47
C ASP A 109 1.22 -0.45 24.54
N TYR A 110 0.47 -1.53 24.28
CA TYR A 110 -0.63 -1.59 23.32
C TYR A 110 -1.59 -0.38 23.39
N LEU A 111 -2.07 -0.04 24.59
CA LEU A 111 -3.07 1.02 24.78
C LEU A 111 -2.53 2.40 24.40
N GLU A 112 -1.28 2.70 24.74
CA GLU A 112 -0.64 3.97 24.39
C GLU A 112 -0.36 4.06 22.88
N LEU A 113 0.09 2.95 22.29
CA LEU A 113 0.39 2.92 20.87
C LEU A 113 -0.88 3.02 20.01
N VAL A 114 -2.00 2.39 20.39
CA VAL A 114 -3.27 2.53 19.64
C VAL A 114 -3.79 3.97 19.63
N GLN A 115 -3.59 4.70 20.72
CA GLN A 115 -4.04 6.10 20.83
C GLN A 115 -3.16 7.06 20.02
N ASN A 116 -1.86 6.79 19.95
CA ASN A 116 -0.87 7.72 19.40
C ASN A 116 -0.40 7.36 17.98
N CYS A 117 -0.72 6.16 17.48
CA CYS A 117 -0.22 5.66 16.21
C CYS A 117 -1.32 5.36 15.20
N LYS A 118 -1.37 6.21 14.17
CA LYS A 118 -2.19 6.00 12.98
C LYS A 118 -1.35 5.33 11.90
N PHE A 119 -1.76 4.14 11.49
CA PHE A 119 -1.14 3.34 10.43
C PHE A 119 -1.96 3.39 9.14
#